data_AF-A0A7R9PU10-F1
#
_entry.id   AF-A0A7R9PU10-F1
#
_cell.length_a   1.000
_cell.length_b   1.000
_cell.length_c   1.000
_cell.angle_alpha   90.00
_cell.angle_beta   90.00
_cell.angle_gamma   90.00
#
_symmetry.space_group_name_H-M   'P 1'
#
loop_
_entity.id
_entity.type
_entity.pdbx_description
1 polymer ?
#
loop_
_entity_poly.entity_id
_entity_poly.type
_entity_poly.pdbx_seq_one_letter_code
_entity_poly.pdbx_strand_id
1 'polypeptide(L)'
;MSKQNLRSDGRKFDDFRPVLLNCDSVGTANGSAMIRFGNSAVICGITTEVIEPNIETPDEGSVEINVRLPAYCSPKYCMTDSTNDLLVLTQTLKDVVKQSKLIDLKKLCILEAKFAWSLNIELICLNNAGNLLDLCVTAIVAALHSCERAIHWISLLKKTIVSEDNKISYEKNTEPVEVTTYPISTTFSIINGFCAVNGSDYRRGEFSRFCGEYSCECGHRYHSLHPNDWFRET
;
A
#
# COMPACT_ATOMS: atom_id res chain seq x y z
N MET A 1 6.32 -37.21 -6.75
CA MET A 1 5.31 -36.91 -5.71
C MET A 1 6.04 -36.62 -4.41
N SER A 2 6.20 -35.37 -4.02
CA SER A 2 6.77 -35.04 -2.70
C SER A 2 5.76 -35.41 -1.61
N LYS A 3 6.04 -36.50 -0.88
CA LYS A 3 5.22 -37.12 0.16
C LYS A 3 5.01 -36.27 1.43
N GLN A 4 5.23 -34.96 1.35
CA GLN A 4 5.03 -34.05 2.47
C GLN A 4 4.31 -32.81 1.92
N ASN A 5 3.23 -32.38 2.57
CA ASN A 5 2.50 -31.13 2.30
C ASN A 5 3.35 -29.90 2.67
N LEU A 6 4.59 -29.88 2.18
CA LEU A 6 5.61 -28.91 2.49
C LEU A 6 6.13 -28.35 1.18
N ARG A 7 6.29 -27.03 1.16
CA ARG A 7 6.88 -26.26 0.07
C ARG A 7 8.40 -26.52 0.00
N SER A 8 9.02 -26.04 -1.07
CA SER A 8 10.47 -26.17 -1.28
C SER A 8 11.34 -25.51 -0.20
N ASP A 9 10.78 -24.60 0.57
CA ASP A 9 11.41 -23.92 1.71
C ASP A 9 11.04 -24.55 3.07
N GLY A 10 10.31 -25.66 3.09
CA GLY A 10 9.90 -26.36 4.30
C GLY A 10 8.67 -25.78 5.00
N ARG A 11 8.01 -24.77 4.42
CA ARG A 11 6.75 -24.20 4.96
C ARG A 11 5.53 -25.00 4.52
N LYS A 12 4.43 -24.93 5.27
CA LYS A 12 3.12 -25.41 4.80
C LYS A 12 2.54 -24.47 3.74
N PHE A 13 1.45 -24.88 3.12
CA PHE A 13 0.76 -24.08 2.10
C PHE A 13 0.05 -22.84 2.65
N ASP A 14 -0.35 -22.87 3.91
CA ASP A 14 -1.00 -21.80 4.68
C ASP A 14 -0.02 -20.91 5.45
N ASP A 15 1.25 -21.31 5.56
CA ASP A 15 2.25 -20.59 6.35
C ASP A 15 2.78 -19.32 5.65
N PHE A 16 2.63 -18.18 6.31
CA PHE A 16 3.18 -16.90 5.87
C PHE A 16 4.69 -16.82 6.12
N ARG A 17 5.41 -15.99 5.33
CA ARG A 17 6.82 -15.68 5.61
C ARG A 17 6.95 -14.81 6.85
N PRO A 18 8.08 -14.85 7.58
CA PRO A 18 8.30 -13.93 8.70
C PRO A 18 8.20 -12.48 8.21
N VAL A 19 7.40 -11.69 8.90
CA VAL A 19 7.16 -10.28 8.60
C VAL A 19 7.93 -9.41 9.59
N LEU A 20 8.71 -8.49 9.06
CA LEU A 20 9.32 -7.40 9.83
C LEU A 20 8.80 -6.09 9.28
N LEU A 21 8.21 -5.28 10.15
CA LEU A 21 7.71 -3.96 9.83
C LEU A 21 8.39 -2.94 10.74
N ASN A 22 9.01 -1.93 10.14
CA ASN A 22 9.57 -0.79 10.83
C ASN A 22 8.90 0.48 10.31
N CYS A 23 8.07 1.11 11.15
CA CYS A 23 7.45 2.38 10.84
C CYS A 23 8.45 3.53 11.08
N ASP A 24 8.28 4.65 10.39
CA ASP A 24 9.12 5.85 10.53
C ASP A 24 10.62 5.58 10.27
N SER A 25 10.91 4.83 9.20
CA SER A 25 12.28 4.44 8.83
C SER A 25 13.08 5.55 8.12
N VAL A 26 12.38 6.55 7.56
CA VAL A 26 12.96 7.63 6.74
C VAL A 26 12.54 8.97 7.32
N GLY A 27 13.44 9.61 8.08
CA GLY A 27 13.14 10.86 8.79
C GLY A 27 12.95 12.10 7.91
N THR A 28 13.27 12.03 6.61
CA THR A 28 13.02 13.12 5.65
C THR A 28 11.62 13.09 5.06
N ALA A 29 10.90 11.97 5.19
CA ALA A 29 9.55 11.80 4.66
C ALA A 29 8.52 12.19 5.73
N ASN A 30 7.34 12.63 5.30
CA ASN A 30 6.22 12.89 6.21
C ASN A 30 5.72 11.57 6.80
N GLY A 31 5.63 10.51 5.99
CA GLY A 31 5.37 9.16 6.47
C GLY A 31 6.35 8.19 5.86
N SER A 32 6.76 7.17 6.60
CA SER A 32 7.60 6.13 6.03
C SER A 32 7.41 4.79 6.71
N ALA A 33 7.69 3.72 5.96
CA ALA A 33 7.73 2.37 6.50
C ALA A 33 8.72 1.52 5.70
N MET A 34 9.47 0.68 6.39
CA MET A 34 10.26 -0.38 5.79
C MET A 34 9.65 -1.72 6.18
N ILE A 35 9.35 -2.54 5.19
CA ILE A 35 8.76 -3.86 5.40
C ILE A 35 9.57 -4.94 4.73
N ARG A 36 9.63 -6.10 5.38
CA ARG A 36 10.33 -7.28 4.88
C ARG A 36 9.48 -8.54 5.10
N PHE A 37 9.21 -9.27 4.02
CA PHE A 37 8.60 -10.61 4.05
C PHE A 37 9.66 -11.65 3.69
N GLY A 38 10.22 -12.32 4.70
CA GLY A 38 11.33 -13.26 4.51
C GLY A 38 12.55 -12.57 3.91
N ASN A 39 12.79 -12.75 2.61
CA ASN A 39 13.88 -12.09 1.88
C ASN A 39 13.42 -10.91 1.03
N SER A 40 12.12 -10.76 0.74
CA SER A 40 11.61 -9.62 -0.01
C SER A 40 11.55 -8.38 0.89
N ALA A 41 12.03 -7.23 0.43
CA ALA A 41 12.05 -5.99 1.21
C ALA A 41 11.69 -4.78 0.34
N VAL A 42 10.85 -3.89 0.88
CA VAL A 42 10.40 -2.65 0.25
C VAL A 42 10.44 -1.53 1.28
N ILE A 43 10.85 -0.34 0.83
CA ILE A 43 10.70 0.90 1.58
C ILE A 43 9.60 1.73 0.92
N CYS A 44 8.69 2.27 1.74
CA CYS A 44 7.69 3.25 1.35
C CYS A 44 8.00 4.58 2.02
N GLY A 45 7.98 5.66 1.24
CA GLY A 45 8.03 7.03 1.71
C GLY A 45 6.80 7.79 1.21
N ILE A 46 6.29 8.68 2.05
CA ILE A 46 5.17 9.56 1.74
C ILE A 46 5.62 10.98 1.97
N THR A 47 5.51 11.79 0.93
CA THR A 47 5.72 13.24 1.01
C THR A 47 4.41 13.95 0.73
N THR A 48 4.19 15.06 1.42
CA THR A 48 2.98 15.88 1.27
C THR A 48 3.33 17.25 0.72
N GLU A 49 2.59 17.70 -0.27
CA GLU A 49 2.71 19.03 -0.86
C GLU A 49 1.33 19.68 -1.03
N VAL A 50 1.29 21.01 -1.07
CA VAL A 50 0.05 21.75 -1.35
C VAL A 50 0.04 22.11 -2.83
N ILE A 51 -1.00 21.68 -3.53
CA ILE A 51 -1.20 21.93 -4.96
C ILE A 51 -2.55 22.61 -5.21
N GLU A 52 -2.73 23.10 -6.44
CA GLU A 52 -4.06 23.46 -6.93
C GLU A 52 -4.80 22.17 -7.35
N PRO A 53 -6.05 21.95 -6.86
CA PRO A 53 -6.81 20.75 -7.20
C PRO A 53 -7.20 20.73 -8.69
N ASN A 54 -7.57 19.54 -9.18
CA ASN A 54 -8.01 19.37 -10.57
C ASN A 54 -9.32 20.13 -10.82
N ILE A 55 -9.48 20.70 -12.02
CA ILE A 55 -10.66 21.45 -12.44
C ILE A 55 -11.93 20.58 -12.41
N GLU A 56 -11.79 19.28 -12.70
CA GLU A 56 -12.91 18.33 -12.69
C GLU A 56 -13.35 17.95 -11.27
N THR A 57 -12.43 18.01 -10.30
CA THR A 57 -12.66 17.61 -8.90
C THR A 57 -12.06 18.67 -7.96
N PRO A 58 -12.65 19.88 -7.90
CA PRO A 58 -12.09 21.02 -7.16
C PRO A 58 -12.19 20.87 -5.63
N ASP A 59 -13.01 19.93 -5.15
CA ASP A 59 -13.26 19.62 -3.74
C ASP A 59 -12.41 18.45 -3.22
N GLU A 60 -11.48 17.93 -4.02
CA GLU A 60 -10.67 16.75 -3.70
C GLU A 60 -9.17 17.04 -3.78
N GLY A 61 -8.39 16.42 -2.90
CA GLY A 61 -6.94 16.33 -3.02
C GLY A 61 -6.50 15.21 -3.96
N SER A 62 -5.18 15.07 -4.13
CA SER A 62 -4.59 14.07 -5.03
C SER A 62 -3.72 13.07 -4.28
N VAL A 63 -3.67 11.85 -4.81
CA VAL A 63 -2.75 10.81 -4.35
C VAL A 63 -2.04 10.24 -5.56
N GLU A 64 -0.72 10.35 -5.57
CA GLU A 64 0.13 9.76 -6.59
C GLU A 64 0.94 8.60 -6.02
N ILE A 65 0.98 7.48 -6.74
CA ILE A 65 1.73 6.29 -6.36
C ILE A 65 2.77 6.01 -7.43
N ASN A 66 4.03 5.98 -7.01
CA ASN A 66 5.19 5.72 -7.84
C ASN A 66 5.97 4.52 -7.28
N VAL A 67 6.14 3.48 -8.10
CA VAL A 67 6.91 2.29 -7.73
C VAL A 67 8.23 2.28 -8.50
N ARG A 68 9.32 1.95 -7.82
CA ARG A 68 10.65 1.79 -8.41
C ARG A 68 11.16 0.38 -8.17
N LEU A 69 11.49 -0.30 -9.27
CA LEU A 69 12.08 -1.65 -9.29
C LEU A 69 13.49 -1.56 -9.88
N PRO A 70 14.48 -1.16 -9.08
CA PRO A 70 15.86 -0.99 -9.54
C PRO A 70 16.51 -2.35 -9.83
N ALA A 71 17.57 -2.35 -10.65
CA ALA A 71 18.25 -3.58 -11.08
C ALA A 71 18.85 -4.41 -9.92
N TYR A 72 19.13 -3.81 -8.77
CA TYR A 72 19.62 -4.54 -7.59
C TYR A 72 18.52 -5.31 -6.84
N CYS A 73 17.23 -4.98 -7.04
CA CYS A 73 16.13 -5.70 -6.40
C CYS A 73 15.93 -7.10 -7.00
N SER A 74 16.17 -7.26 -8.30
CA SER A 74 16.28 -8.57 -8.96
C SER A 74 16.95 -8.40 -10.33
N PRO A 75 17.80 -9.35 -10.78
CA PRO A 75 18.36 -9.35 -12.13
C PRO A 75 17.29 -9.28 -13.24
N LYS A 76 16.05 -9.70 -12.95
CA LYS A 76 14.90 -9.60 -13.85
C LYS A 76 14.61 -8.15 -14.27
N TYR A 77 14.84 -7.19 -13.37
CA TYR A 77 14.57 -5.77 -13.60
C TYR A 77 15.72 -5.02 -14.29
N CYS A 78 16.83 -5.71 -14.58
CA CYS A 78 17.89 -5.18 -15.41
C CYS A 78 17.55 -5.23 -16.91
N MET A 79 16.53 -6.01 -17.29
CA MET A 79 16.11 -6.23 -18.68
C MET A 79 14.97 -5.27 -19.04
N THR A 80 14.94 -4.79 -20.29
CA THR A 80 13.93 -3.85 -20.79
C THR A 80 12.48 -4.36 -20.72
N ASP A 81 12.29 -5.68 -20.65
CA ASP A 81 11.00 -6.37 -20.59
C ASP A 81 10.26 -6.23 -19.24
N SER A 82 10.93 -5.71 -18.20
CA SER A 82 10.32 -5.59 -16.87
C SER A 82 9.41 -4.37 -16.70
N THR A 83 9.24 -3.56 -17.74
CA THR A 83 8.39 -2.36 -17.75
C THR A 83 6.90 -2.72 -17.61
N ASN A 84 6.48 -3.84 -18.20
CA ASN A 84 5.10 -4.32 -18.09
C ASN A 84 4.74 -4.73 -16.66
N ASP A 85 5.61 -5.49 -15.99
CA ASP A 85 5.40 -5.90 -14.59
C ASP A 85 5.29 -4.70 -13.65
N LEU A 86 6.14 -3.69 -13.85
CA LEU A 86 6.11 -2.45 -13.09
C LEU A 86 4.80 -1.67 -13.31
N LEU A 87 4.36 -1.56 -14.57
CA LEU A 87 3.13 -0.88 -14.93
C LEU A 87 1.91 -1.58 -14.32
N VAL A 88 1.83 -2.90 -14.45
CA VAL A 88 0.74 -3.70 -13.87
C VAL A 88 0.72 -3.55 -12.35
N LEU A 89 1.88 -3.65 -11.68
CA LEU A 89 1.96 -3.48 -10.23
C LEU A 89 1.51 -2.07 -9.80
N THR A 90 2.00 -1.04 -10.47
CA THR A 90 1.66 0.35 -10.14
C THR A 90 0.18 0.62 -10.34
N GLN A 91 -0.39 0.15 -11.45
CA GLN A 91 -1.83 0.29 -11.71
C GLN A 91 -2.66 -0.48 -10.68
N THR A 92 -2.30 -1.72 -10.37
CA THR A 92 -2.99 -2.53 -9.34
C THR A 92 -2.98 -1.82 -7.99
N LEU A 93 -1.86 -1.22 -7.58
CA LEU A 93 -1.76 -0.48 -6.32
C LEU A 93 -2.64 0.77 -6.33
N LYS A 94 -2.68 1.51 -7.45
CA LYS A 94 -3.58 2.66 -7.63
C LYS A 94 -5.05 2.24 -7.51
N ASP A 95 -5.41 1.11 -8.11
CA ASP A 95 -6.77 0.59 -8.06
C ASP A 95 -7.15 0.17 -6.63
N VAL A 96 -6.27 -0.54 -5.92
CA VAL A 96 -6.49 -0.92 -4.51
C VAL A 96 -6.68 0.31 -3.62
N VAL A 97 -5.83 1.33 -3.73
CA VAL A 97 -5.96 2.55 -2.91
C VAL A 97 -7.26 3.30 -3.22
N LYS A 98 -7.66 3.38 -4.50
CA LYS A 98 -8.91 4.03 -4.91
C LYS A 98 -10.15 3.26 -4.48
N GLN A 99 -10.18 1.94 -4.67
CA GLN A 99 -11.34 1.09 -4.40
C GLN A 99 -11.55 0.87 -2.89
N SER A 100 -10.47 0.67 -2.13
CA SER A 100 -10.53 0.53 -0.67
C SER A 100 -10.95 1.82 0.05
N LYS A 101 -10.95 2.97 -0.63
CA LYS A 101 -11.16 4.31 -0.04
C LYS A 101 -10.23 4.59 1.13
N LEU A 102 -9.01 4.04 1.08
CA LEU A 102 -7.98 4.14 2.11
C LEU A 102 -7.80 5.57 2.66
N ILE A 103 -7.85 6.55 1.75
CA ILE A 103 -7.71 7.97 2.02
C ILE A 103 -8.95 8.69 1.50
N ASP A 104 -9.58 9.50 2.34
CA ASP A 104 -10.68 10.36 1.93
C ASP A 104 -10.13 11.62 1.24
N LEU A 105 -10.27 11.68 -0.09
CA LEU A 105 -9.75 12.79 -0.91
C LEU A 105 -10.42 14.12 -0.58
N LYS A 106 -11.66 14.13 -0.10
CA LYS A 106 -12.37 15.38 0.25
C LYS A 106 -11.76 16.04 1.48
N LYS A 107 -11.27 15.24 2.43
CA LYS A 107 -10.56 15.74 3.63
C LYS A 107 -9.19 16.33 3.32
N LEU A 108 -8.64 16.01 2.16
CA LEU A 108 -7.39 16.60 1.68
C LEU A 108 -7.60 18.00 1.10
N CYS A 109 -8.83 18.44 0.83
CA CYS A 109 -9.11 19.79 0.33
C CYS A 109 -8.99 20.83 1.44
N ILE A 110 -8.18 21.87 1.21
CA ILE A 110 -8.00 22.99 2.15
C ILE A 110 -8.95 24.12 1.77
N LEU A 111 -8.94 24.49 0.48
CA LEU A 111 -9.78 25.52 -0.12
C LEU A 111 -10.16 25.08 -1.54
N GLU A 112 -11.46 24.93 -1.76
CA GLU A 112 -12.03 24.48 -3.02
C GLU A 112 -11.50 25.30 -4.21
N ALA A 113 -11.11 24.59 -5.27
CA ALA A 113 -10.55 25.15 -6.51
C ALA A 113 -9.29 26.03 -6.33
N LYS A 114 -8.60 25.98 -5.18
CA LYS A 114 -7.38 26.77 -4.95
C LYS A 114 -6.24 25.99 -4.30
N PHE A 115 -6.51 25.32 -3.19
CA PHE A 115 -5.49 24.62 -2.41
C PHE A 115 -6.01 23.28 -1.93
N ALA A 116 -5.32 22.21 -2.27
CA ALA A 116 -5.55 20.88 -1.77
C ALA A 116 -4.23 20.17 -1.49
N TRP A 117 -4.25 19.19 -0.59
CA TRP A 117 -3.10 18.35 -0.33
C TRP A 117 -2.92 17.32 -1.45
N SER A 118 -1.67 17.18 -1.88
CA SER A 118 -1.20 16.07 -2.72
C SER A 118 -0.29 15.16 -1.90
N LEU A 119 -0.62 13.87 -1.85
CA LEU A 119 0.18 12.84 -1.21
C LEU A 119 0.94 12.08 -2.28
N ASN A 120 2.26 12.17 -2.23
CA ASN A 120 3.16 11.43 -3.11
C ASN A 120 3.70 10.21 -2.37
N ILE A 121 3.25 9.04 -2.79
CA ILE A 121 3.64 7.74 -2.24
C ILE A 121 4.72 7.15 -3.15
N GLU A 122 5.94 7.04 -2.63
CA GLU A 122 7.07 6.41 -3.32
C GLU A 122 7.42 5.06 -2.69
N LEU A 123 7.40 4.01 -3.51
CA LEU A 123 7.78 2.65 -3.15
C LEU A 123 9.08 2.27 -3.86
N ILE A 124 10.08 1.83 -3.09
CA ILE A 124 11.35 1.35 -3.63
C ILE A 124 11.55 -0.09 -3.19
N CYS A 125 11.61 -1.00 -4.16
CA CYS A 125 12.00 -2.38 -3.88
C CYS A 125 13.51 -2.45 -3.60
N LEU A 126 13.87 -3.04 -2.47
CA LEU A 126 15.25 -3.35 -2.12
C LEU A 126 15.65 -4.75 -2.56
N ASN A 127 14.75 -5.72 -2.40
CA ASN A 127 14.96 -7.10 -2.81
C ASN A 127 13.62 -7.75 -3.16
N ASN A 128 13.55 -8.42 -4.31
CA ASN A 128 12.36 -9.16 -4.72
C ASN A 128 12.63 -10.67 -4.69
N ALA A 129 12.07 -11.34 -3.68
CA ALA A 129 12.01 -12.79 -3.57
C ALA A 129 10.56 -13.32 -3.67
N GLY A 130 9.69 -12.59 -4.38
CA GLY A 130 8.27 -12.89 -4.56
C GLY A 130 7.34 -12.14 -3.60
N ASN A 131 6.04 -12.20 -3.88
CA ASN A 131 4.95 -11.50 -3.19
C ASN A 131 5.14 -9.98 -3.04
N LEU A 132 5.46 -9.32 -4.14
CA LEU A 132 5.72 -7.88 -4.14
C LEU A 132 4.46 -7.06 -3.90
N LEU A 133 3.30 -7.52 -4.37
CA LEU A 133 2.02 -6.81 -4.21
C LEU A 133 1.62 -6.69 -2.74
N ASP A 134 1.60 -7.79 -1.98
CA ASP A 134 1.22 -7.73 -0.56
C ASP A 134 2.21 -6.93 0.27
N LEU A 135 3.49 -7.02 -0.09
CA LEU A 135 4.53 -6.24 0.53
C LEU A 135 4.30 -4.74 0.31
N CYS A 136 3.98 -4.32 -0.92
CA CYS A 136 3.70 -2.92 -1.26
C CYS A 136 2.42 -2.40 -0.58
N VAL A 137 1.31 -3.14 -0.62
CA VAL A 137 0.05 -2.72 0.02
C VAL A 137 0.26 -2.52 1.53
N THR A 138 0.92 -3.48 2.18
CA THR A 138 1.20 -3.38 3.61
C THR A 138 2.16 -2.21 3.92
N ALA A 139 3.14 -1.95 3.04
CA ALA A 139 4.06 -0.82 3.18
C ALA A 139 3.35 0.53 3.10
N ILE A 140 2.41 0.69 2.15
CA ILE A 140 1.61 1.91 1.99
C ILE A 140 0.80 2.16 3.25
N VAL A 141 0.07 1.15 3.72
CA VAL A 141 -0.80 1.27 4.90
C VAL A 141 0.01 1.63 6.15
N ALA A 142 1.17 1.01 6.35
CA ALA A 142 2.04 1.32 7.48
C ALA A 142 2.68 2.72 7.39
N ALA A 143 3.06 3.15 6.18
CA ALA A 143 3.61 4.48 5.94
C ALA A 143 2.56 5.57 6.15
N LEU A 144 1.30 5.33 5.74
CA LEU A 144 0.18 6.26 5.95
C LEU A 144 -0.14 6.43 7.44
N HIS A 145 -0.19 5.34 8.20
CA HIS A 145 -0.38 5.41 9.65
C HIS A 145 0.76 6.18 10.35
N SER A 146 1.97 6.14 9.80
CA SER A 146 3.09 6.97 10.28
C SER A 146 2.94 8.44 9.84
N CYS A 147 2.46 8.66 8.61
CA CYS A 147 2.19 9.97 8.03
C CYS A 147 1.13 10.75 8.80
N GLU A 148 0.08 10.08 9.28
CA GLU A 148 -1.00 10.66 10.09
C GLU A 148 -0.43 11.41 11.31
N ARG A 149 0.52 10.77 12.01
CA ARG A 149 1.21 11.34 13.17
C ARG A 149 2.09 12.52 12.81
N ALA A 150 2.58 12.55 11.57
CA ALA A 150 3.46 13.60 11.09
C ALA A 150 2.69 14.81 10.53
N ILE A 151 1.59 14.62 9.81
CA ILE A 151 0.78 15.75 9.35
C ILE A 151 0.16 16.48 10.54
N HIS A 152 -0.12 15.77 11.63
CA HIS A 152 -0.47 16.39 12.91
C HIS A 152 0.61 17.35 13.46
N TRP A 153 1.88 17.29 13.02
CA TRP A 153 2.90 18.29 13.37
C TRP A 153 2.91 19.51 12.43
N ILE A 154 2.40 19.38 11.20
CA ILE A 154 2.40 20.45 10.19
C ILE A 154 1.18 21.34 10.41
N SER A 155 1.40 22.45 11.11
CA SER A 155 0.42 23.52 11.25
C SER A 155 0.15 24.18 9.91
N LEU A 156 -1.05 23.98 9.34
CA LEU A 156 -1.52 24.87 8.28
C LEU A 156 -2.17 26.12 8.86
N LEU A 157 -1.86 27.25 8.24
CA LEU A 157 -2.53 28.52 8.45
C LEU A 157 -3.85 28.48 7.67
N LYS A 158 -4.96 28.05 8.30
CA LYS A 158 -6.29 28.35 7.75
C LYS A 158 -6.44 29.88 7.81
N LYS A 159 -6.35 30.56 6.65
CA LYS A 159 -6.71 31.98 6.58
C LYS A 159 -8.22 32.06 6.67
N THR A 160 -8.74 32.74 7.69
CA THR A 160 -9.71 33.85 7.60
C THR A 160 -10.49 34.01 8.91
N ILE A 161 -10.12 34.99 9.73
CA ILE A 161 -11.09 35.96 10.25
C ILE A 161 -10.43 37.33 10.07
N VAL A 162 -10.97 38.17 9.20
CA VAL A 162 -10.67 39.60 9.24
C VAL A 162 -11.43 40.13 10.45
N SER A 163 -10.78 40.23 11.61
CA SER A 163 -11.31 41.05 12.70
C SER A 163 -11.37 42.50 12.21
N GLU A 164 -12.36 43.27 12.68
CA GLU A 164 -12.58 44.69 12.32
C GLU A 164 -11.32 45.59 12.39
N ASP A 165 -10.28 45.15 13.11
CA ASP A 165 -8.99 45.84 13.29
C ASP A 165 -7.86 45.47 12.29
N ASN A 166 -8.14 44.79 11.17
CA ASN A 166 -7.14 44.42 10.15
C ASN A 166 -5.95 43.56 10.67
N LYS A 167 -6.06 43.00 11.88
CA LYS A 167 -5.08 42.05 12.41
C LYS A 167 -5.38 40.66 11.87
N ILE A 168 -4.42 40.10 11.14
CA ILE A 168 -4.47 38.74 10.64
C ILE A 168 -4.14 37.81 11.82
N SER A 169 -5.15 37.18 12.41
CA SER A 169 -4.95 36.07 13.35
C SER A 169 -4.89 34.76 12.60
N TYR A 170 -3.91 33.92 12.94
CA TYR A 170 -3.71 32.60 12.37
C TYR A 170 -4.14 31.54 13.38
N GLU A 171 -5.12 30.69 13.04
CA GLU A 171 -5.43 29.51 13.85
C GLU A 171 -4.55 28.33 13.42
N LYS A 172 -3.94 27.69 14.41
CA LYS A 172 -3.09 26.52 14.27
C LYS A 172 -3.98 25.27 14.25
N ASN A 173 -4.49 24.87 13.08
CA ASN A 173 -5.25 23.63 12.95
C ASN A 173 -4.39 22.55 12.30
N THR A 174 -4.12 21.50 13.07
CA THR A 174 -3.43 20.27 12.64
C THR A 174 -4.49 19.18 12.53
N GLU A 175 -5.01 18.97 11.33
CA GLU A 175 -5.92 17.85 11.06
C GLU A 175 -5.08 16.71 10.47
N PRO A 176 -5.03 15.54 11.12
CA PRO A 176 -4.34 14.39 10.59
C PRO A 176 -5.03 13.89 9.31
N VAL A 177 -4.27 13.28 8.39
CA VAL A 177 -4.87 12.52 7.29
C VAL A 177 -5.51 11.28 7.88
N GLU A 178 -6.83 11.32 8.05
CA GLU A 178 -7.59 10.18 8.56
C GLU A 178 -7.57 9.03 7.56
N VAL A 179 -6.92 7.93 7.95
CA VAL A 179 -6.99 6.66 7.23
C VAL A 179 -8.33 6.00 7.61
N THR A 180 -9.23 5.83 6.64
CA THR A 180 -10.60 5.36 6.93
C THR A 180 -10.68 3.84 6.98
N THR A 181 -9.91 3.16 6.14
CA THR A 181 -9.90 1.70 6.00
C THR A 181 -8.47 1.18 6.00
N TYR A 182 -8.30 -0.12 6.27
CA TYR A 182 -6.99 -0.77 6.27
C TYR A 182 -7.04 -1.99 5.35
N PRO A 183 -6.85 -1.81 4.02
CA PRO A 183 -6.82 -2.91 3.07
C PRO A 183 -5.61 -3.80 3.35
N ILE A 184 -5.87 -5.11 3.43
CA ILE A 184 -4.82 -6.12 3.49
C ILE A 184 -4.97 -6.96 2.24
N SER A 185 -3.90 -7.07 1.45
CA SER A 185 -3.87 -7.98 0.32
C SER A 185 -3.19 -9.28 0.68
N THR A 186 -3.66 -10.37 0.07
CA THR A 186 -3.04 -11.69 0.20
C THR A 186 -3.00 -12.35 -1.16
N THR A 187 -1.80 -12.65 -1.63
CA THR A 187 -1.58 -13.35 -2.89
C THR A 187 -1.49 -14.86 -2.70
N PHE A 188 -2.02 -15.57 -3.71
CA PHE A 188 -2.03 -17.02 -3.76
C PHE A 188 -1.32 -17.50 -5.03
N SER A 189 -0.56 -18.57 -4.89
CA SER A 189 0.12 -19.26 -5.99
C SER A 189 -0.42 -20.68 -6.09
N ILE A 190 -0.77 -21.13 -7.29
CA ILE A 190 -1.22 -22.51 -7.51
C ILE A 190 0.00 -23.35 -7.89
N ILE A 191 0.35 -24.30 -7.04
CA ILE A 191 1.52 -25.18 -7.20
C ILE A 191 1.04 -26.63 -7.16
N ASN A 192 1.15 -27.34 -8.29
CA ASN A 192 0.75 -28.75 -8.41
C ASN A 192 -0.69 -29.06 -7.93
N GLY A 193 -1.63 -28.14 -8.17
CA GLY A 193 -3.02 -28.27 -7.74
C GLY A 193 -3.31 -27.83 -6.29
N PHE A 194 -2.29 -27.41 -5.55
CA PHE A 194 -2.43 -26.86 -4.20
C PHE A 194 -2.32 -25.32 -4.23
N CYS A 195 -3.14 -24.66 -3.42
CA CYS A 195 -3.11 -23.21 -3.23
C CYS A 195 -2.12 -22.86 -2.12
N ALA A 196 -1.09 -22.08 -2.43
CA ALA A 196 -0.06 -21.64 -1.49
C ALA A 196 -0.19 -20.13 -1.25
N VAL A 197 -0.29 -19.71 0.01
CA VAL A 197 -0.29 -18.30 0.40
C VAL A 197 1.13 -17.73 0.32
N ASN A 198 1.30 -16.47 -0.07
CA ASN A 198 2.59 -15.78 -0.02
C ASN A 198 3.70 -16.58 -0.75
N GLY A 199 3.48 -16.74 -2.06
CA GLY A 199 4.39 -17.38 -2.99
C GLY A 199 5.79 -16.78 -2.91
N SER A 200 6.80 -17.64 -2.83
CA SER A 200 8.20 -17.28 -2.98
C SER A 200 8.58 -17.45 -4.45
N ASP A 201 9.32 -16.50 -5.02
CA ASP A 201 9.76 -16.55 -6.42
C ASP A 201 10.90 -17.58 -6.60
N TYR A 202 10.58 -18.87 -6.43
CA TYR A 202 11.58 -19.95 -6.44
C TYR A 202 11.64 -20.70 -7.77
N ARG A 203 10.74 -20.43 -8.74
CA ARG A 203 10.81 -21.04 -10.08
C ARG A 203 10.30 -20.11 -11.18
N ARG A 204 11.09 -19.99 -12.25
CA ARG A 204 10.60 -19.55 -13.57
C ARG A 204 9.43 -20.45 -13.97
N GLY A 205 8.21 -19.90 -13.99
CA GLY A 205 7.03 -20.57 -14.58
C GLY A 205 5.78 -20.69 -13.69
N GLU A 206 5.79 -20.19 -12.46
CA GLU A 206 4.60 -20.21 -11.60
C GLU A 206 3.84 -18.86 -11.69
N PHE A 207 2.64 -18.89 -12.26
CA PHE A 207 1.76 -17.73 -12.34
C PHE A 207 1.16 -17.42 -10.95
N SER A 208 1.58 -16.32 -10.33
CA SER A 208 0.85 -15.76 -9.19
C SER A 208 -0.45 -15.12 -9.69
N ARG A 209 -1.60 -15.60 -9.21
CA ARG A 209 -2.90 -14.96 -9.47
C ARG A 209 -3.32 -14.18 -8.23
N PHE A 210 -3.68 -12.92 -8.42
CA PHE A 210 -4.30 -12.09 -7.38
C PHE A 210 -5.71 -12.60 -7.09
N CYS A 211 -6.07 -12.78 -5.81
CA CYS A 211 -7.41 -13.22 -5.43
C CYS A 211 -7.88 -12.45 -4.18
N GLY A 212 -8.62 -11.35 -4.43
CA GLY A 212 -9.51 -10.70 -3.47
C GLY A 212 -8.90 -9.61 -2.58
N GLU A 213 -9.65 -8.51 -2.44
CA GLU A 213 -9.54 -7.54 -1.35
C GLU A 213 -10.33 -8.07 -0.14
N TYR A 214 -9.76 -8.00 1.07
CA TYR A 214 -10.48 -8.30 2.30
C TYR A 214 -10.55 -7.04 3.17
N SER A 215 -11.75 -6.54 3.40
CA SER A 215 -12.03 -5.54 4.43
C SER A 215 -12.18 -6.26 5.77
N CYS A 216 -11.25 -6.03 6.69
CA CYS A 216 -11.35 -6.55 8.06
C CYS A 216 -12.35 -5.68 8.84
N GLU A 217 -13.63 -6.05 8.84
CA GLU A 217 -14.56 -5.57 9.85
C GLU A 217 -14.37 -6.41 11.11
N CYS A 218 -13.99 -5.73 12.18
CA CYS A 218 -13.61 -6.31 13.44
C CYS A 218 -14.79 -7.01 14.13
N GLY A 219 -14.60 -8.31 14.43
CA GLY A 219 -15.31 -9.00 15.49
C GLY A 219 -16.16 -10.20 15.07
N HIS A 220 -15.53 -11.36 14.82
CA HIS A 220 -15.86 -12.66 15.41
C HIS A 220 -15.18 -13.85 14.71
N ARG A 221 -15.20 -14.99 15.42
CA ARG A 221 -14.33 -16.17 15.32
C ARG A 221 -14.25 -16.80 13.93
N TYR A 222 -13.03 -17.14 13.52
CA TYR A 222 -12.74 -17.95 12.33
C TYR A 222 -13.41 -19.32 12.42
N HIS A 223 -14.33 -19.60 11.48
CA HIS A 223 -14.63 -20.96 11.05
C HIS A 223 -13.82 -21.26 9.79
N SER A 224 -12.97 -22.27 9.88
CA SER A 224 -12.21 -22.83 8.77
C SER A 224 -13.13 -23.31 7.66
N LEU A 225 -13.10 -22.66 6.49
CA LEU A 225 -13.78 -23.16 5.29
C LEU A 225 -13.00 -24.37 4.75
N HIS A 226 -13.67 -25.51 4.67
CA HIS A 226 -13.11 -26.77 4.21
C HIS A 226 -13.02 -26.77 2.67
N PRO A 227 -12.03 -27.45 2.03
CA PRO A 227 -11.76 -27.33 0.59
C PRO A 227 -12.83 -27.88 -0.37
N ASN A 228 -13.93 -28.46 0.12
CA ASN A 228 -14.88 -29.22 -0.70
C ASN A 228 -16.09 -28.42 -1.20
N ASP A 229 -16.24 -27.14 -0.85
CA ASP A 229 -17.42 -26.36 -1.25
C ASP A 229 -17.35 -25.78 -2.68
N TRP A 230 -16.27 -26.07 -3.42
CA TRP A 230 -16.02 -25.51 -4.76
C TRP A 230 -16.47 -26.42 -5.92
N PHE A 231 -16.94 -27.64 -5.64
CA PHE A 231 -17.48 -28.54 -6.66
C PHE A 231 -18.97 -28.79 -6.42
N ARG A 232 -19.81 -27.94 -7.02
CA ARG A 232 -21.10 -28.38 -7.54
C ARG A 232 -21.17 -27.97 -9.01
N GLU A 233 -21.21 -28.99 -9.85
CA GLU A 233 -21.37 -28.94 -11.31
C GLU A 233 -22.72 -28.32 -11.70
N THR A 234 -22.71 -27.66 -12.87
CA THR A 234 -23.81 -27.34 -13.82
C THR A 234 -25.24 -27.30 -13.32
#